data_AF-Q0RM14-F1
#
_entry.id   AF-Q0RM14-F1
#
_cell.length_a   1.000
_cell.length_b   1.000
_cell.length_c   1.000
_cell.angle_alpha   90.00
_cell.angle_beta   90.00
_cell.angle_gamma   90.00
#
_symmetry.space_group_name_H-M   'P 1'
#
loop_
_entity.id
_entity.type
_entity.pdbx_description
1 polymer ?
#
loop_
_entity_poly.entity_id
_entity_poly.type
_entity_poly.pdbx_seq_one_letter_code
_entity_poly.pdbx_strand_id
1 'polypeptide(L)'
;MQYLLGAHDLRVPVDGAYGPRTVTAVREFQTRHGLTPDGQVGQRTWPVLIVPVRSGSRGQAVHAVQDASHTLDPHYQPKLALDGEFGPRTAAWVRHYQGAVHALVDGEVGPTTWNHLAKGDRAS
;
A
#
# COMPACT_ATOMS: atom_id res chain seq x y z
N MET A 1 3.34 -0.49 -3.53
CA MET A 1 3.33 0.79 -4.28
C MET A 1 2.76 0.65 -5.70
N GLN A 2 3.32 -0.21 -6.57
CA GLN A 2 2.80 -0.37 -7.95
C GLN A 2 1.32 -0.79 -7.99
N TYR A 3 0.89 -1.64 -7.06
CA TYR A 3 -0.52 -1.97 -6.85
C TYR A 3 -1.42 -0.76 -6.52
N LEU A 4 -0.90 0.28 -5.84
CA LEU A 4 -1.66 1.51 -5.58
C LEU A 4 -1.82 2.35 -6.85
N LEU A 5 -0.79 2.43 -7.70
CA LEU A 5 -0.90 3.09 -9.01
C LEU A 5 -1.95 2.38 -9.88
N GLY A 6 -1.96 1.05 -9.89
CA GLY A 6 -3.00 0.29 -10.59
C GLY A 6 -4.41 0.47 -10.01
N ALA A 7 -4.55 0.78 -8.72
CA ALA A 7 -5.83 1.16 -8.12
C ALA A 7 -6.35 2.52 -8.60
N HIS A 8 -5.48 3.37 -9.19
CA HIS A 8 -5.85 4.61 -9.89
C HIS A 8 -5.92 4.43 -11.41
N ASP A 9 -6.20 3.19 -11.86
CA ASP A 9 -6.33 2.80 -13.26
C ASP A 9 -5.08 3.05 -14.13
N LEU A 10 -3.89 3.08 -13.51
CA LEU A 10 -2.63 3.19 -14.24
C LEU A 10 -2.09 1.80 -14.56
N ARG A 11 -1.82 1.55 -15.84
CA ARG A 11 -1.23 0.27 -16.30
C ARG A 11 0.26 0.24 -16.00
N VAL A 12 0.60 -0.19 -14.80
CA VAL A 12 1.99 -0.44 -14.40
C VAL A 12 2.16 -1.95 -14.22
N PRO A 13 3.15 -2.59 -14.87
CA PRO A 13 3.53 -3.95 -14.49
C PRO A 13 3.90 -3.96 -13.00
N VAL A 14 3.32 -4.88 -12.25
CA VAL A 14 3.70 -5.10 -10.86
C VAL A 14 4.87 -6.07 -10.84
N ASP A 15 6.08 -5.52 -10.96
CA ASP A 15 7.34 -6.27 -11.03
C ASP A 15 8.21 -6.09 -9.77
N GLY A 16 7.72 -5.33 -8.78
CA GLY A 16 8.43 -5.04 -7.55
C GLY A 16 9.56 -4.00 -7.70
N ALA A 17 9.83 -3.52 -8.92
CA ALA A 17 10.94 -2.63 -9.22
C ALA A 17 10.48 -1.17 -9.45
N TYR A 18 11.13 -0.22 -8.79
CA TYR A 18 10.95 1.21 -9.08
C TYR A 18 11.72 1.62 -10.34
N GLY A 19 11.34 1.05 -11.49
CA GLY A 19 11.97 1.32 -12.79
C GLY A 19 11.31 2.47 -13.58
N PRO A 20 11.79 2.74 -14.81
CA PRO A 20 11.28 3.83 -15.66
C PRO A 20 9.77 3.80 -15.91
N ARG A 21 9.16 2.61 -15.94
CA ARG A 21 7.69 2.44 -16.08
C ARG A 21 6.95 2.92 -14.84
N THR A 22 7.45 2.58 -13.65
CA THR A 22 6.91 3.05 -12.37
C THR A 22 7.03 4.57 -12.26
N VAL A 23 8.18 5.15 -12.63
CA VAL A 23 8.38 6.62 -12.66
C VAL A 23 7.37 7.29 -13.59
N THR A 24 7.15 6.72 -14.79
CA THR A 24 6.18 7.26 -15.76
C THR A 24 4.77 7.25 -15.19
N ALA A 25 4.35 6.14 -14.57
CA ALA A 25 3.05 6.04 -13.94
C ALA A 25 2.89 7.01 -12.75
N VAL A 26 3.95 7.24 -11.96
CA VAL A 26 3.92 8.24 -10.87
C VAL A 26 3.74 9.64 -11.42
N ARG A 27 4.42 10.00 -12.52
CA ARG A 27 4.24 11.32 -13.16
C ARG A 27 2.83 11.50 -13.70
N GLU A 28 2.26 10.45 -14.29
CA GLU A 28 0.89 10.48 -14.80
C GLU A 28 -0.11 10.64 -13.65
N PHE A 29 0.06 9.88 -12.57
CA PHE A 29 -0.71 10.03 -11.33
C PHE A 29 -0.64 11.47 -10.82
N GLN A 30 0.58 11.99 -10.61
CA GLN A 30 0.80 13.34 -10.12
C GLN A 30 0.11 14.38 -11.01
N THR A 31 0.22 14.25 -12.33
CA THR A 31 -0.46 15.13 -13.29
C THR A 31 -1.97 15.09 -13.14
N ARG A 32 -2.58 13.88 -13.09
CA ARG A 32 -4.04 13.70 -12.94
C ARG A 32 -4.58 14.31 -11.64
N HIS A 33 -3.76 14.34 -10.60
CA HIS A 33 -4.14 14.84 -9.27
C HIS A 33 -3.60 16.25 -8.96
N GLY A 34 -3.09 16.98 -9.96
CA GLY A 34 -2.64 18.38 -9.79
C GLY A 34 -1.38 18.54 -8.91
N LEU A 35 -0.57 17.49 -8.79
CA LEU A 35 0.72 17.50 -8.12
C LEU A 35 1.86 17.79 -9.12
N THR A 36 3.01 18.22 -8.62
CA THR A 36 4.23 18.32 -9.44
C THR A 36 4.62 16.94 -9.97
N PRO A 37 4.71 16.71 -11.30
CA PRO A 37 5.00 15.41 -11.89
C PRO A 37 6.51 15.12 -11.91
N ASP A 38 7.13 15.08 -10.73
CA ASP A 38 8.56 14.79 -10.57
C ASP A 38 8.89 13.29 -10.73
N GLY A 39 7.89 12.42 -10.63
CA GLY A 39 8.04 10.97 -10.68
C GLY A 39 8.53 10.37 -9.36
N GLN A 40 8.48 11.13 -8.28
CA GLN A 40 8.85 10.73 -6.93
C GLN A 40 7.62 10.63 -6.04
N VAL A 41 7.49 9.52 -5.30
CA VAL A 41 6.43 9.40 -4.29
C VAL A 41 6.93 9.97 -2.96
N GLY A 42 6.85 11.30 -2.84
CA GLY A 42 7.17 12.06 -1.64
C GLY A 42 5.95 12.40 -0.77
N GLN A 43 6.14 13.25 0.24
CA GLN A 43 5.11 13.63 1.23
C GLN A 43 3.81 14.18 0.61
N ARG A 44 3.87 14.78 -0.59
CA ARG A 44 2.68 15.31 -1.27
C ARG A 44 1.95 14.23 -2.10
N THR A 45 2.68 13.24 -2.60
CA THR A 45 2.14 12.16 -3.44
C THR A 45 1.53 11.06 -2.59
N TRP A 46 2.18 10.68 -1.47
CA TRP A 46 1.72 9.58 -0.60
C TRP A 46 0.26 9.71 -0.13
N PRO A 47 -0.19 10.85 0.42
CA PRO A 47 -1.56 10.98 0.93
C PRO A 47 -2.63 10.83 -0.15
N VAL A 48 -2.31 11.22 -1.39
CA VAL A 48 -3.25 11.14 -2.53
C VAL A 48 -3.24 9.74 -3.15
N LEU A 49 -2.08 9.09 -3.16
CA LEU A 49 -1.89 7.77 -3.76
C LEU A 49 -2.55 6.65 -2.96
N ILE A 50 -2.59 6.78 -1.63
CA ILE A 50 -3.16 5.78 -0.73
C ILE A 50 -4.66 5.67 -0.94
N VAL A 51 -5.11 4.46 -1.26
CA VAL A 51 -6.54 4.10 -1.29
C VAL A 51 -6.84 3.36 0.02
N PRO A 52 -7.63 3.94 0.93
CA PRO A 52 -7.98 3.27 2.17
C PRO A 52 -8.75 1.98 1.90
N VAL A 53 -8.37 0.90 2.58
CA VAL A 53 -9.04 -0.40 2.48
C VAL A 53 -9.42 -0.93 3.86
N ARG A 54 -10.55 -1.60 3.93
CA ARG A 54 -11.11 -2.19 5.16
C ARG A 54 -11.84 -3.48 4.82
N SER A 55 -12.38 -4.17 5.82
CA SER A 55 -13.15 -5.40 5.59
C SER A 55 -14.22 -5.23 4.50
N GLY A 56 -14.21 -6.15 3.53
CA GLY A 56 -15.08 -6.09 2.35
C GLY A 56 -14.49 -5.36 1.13
N SER A 57 -13.41 -4.59 1.29
CA SER A 57 -12.66 -4.02 0.16
C SER A 57 -12.07 -5.12 -0.73
N ARG A 58 -11.89 -4.82 -2.01
CA ARG A 58 -11.31 -5.73 -3.01
C ARG A 58 -10.41 -4.99 -4.00
N GLY A 59 -9.57 -5.75 -4.71
CA GLY A 59 -8.77 -5.26 -5.83
C GLY A 59 -7.35 -4.85 -5.47
N GLN A 60 -6.71 -4.06 -6.33
CA GLN A 60 -5.27 -3.83 -6.26
C GLN A 60 -4.82 -3.12 -4.97
N ALA A 61 -5.65 -2.24 -4.41
CA ALA A 61 -5.33 -1.61 -3.12
C ALA A 61 -5.22 -2.65 -1.98
N VAL A 62 -6.00 -3.74 -2.04
CA VAL A 62 -5.89 -4.85 -1.08
C VAL A 62 -4.65 -5.70 -1.37
N HIS A 63 -4.34 -5.99 -2.64
CA HIS A 63 -3.07 -6.64 -3.00
C HIS A 63 -1.87 -5.86 -2.47
N ALA A 64 -1.90 -4.53 -2.53
CA ALA A 64 -0.84 -3.70 -2.00
C ALA A 64 -0.58 -3.97 -0.51
N VAL A 65 -1.65 -4.07 0.29
CA VAL A 65 -1.54 -4.37 1.74
C VAL A 65 -1.03 -5.79 1.97
N GLN A 66 -1.58 -6.76 1.24
CA GLN A 66 -1.20 -8.15 1.38
C GLN A 66 0.27 -8.38 0.97
N ASP A 67 0.73 -7.73 -0.09
CA ASP A 67 2.12 -7.74 -0.55
C ASP A 67 3.05 -7.06 0.47
N ALA A 68 2.68 -5.87 0.96
CA ALA A 68 3.43 -5.20 2.03
C ALA A 68 3.50 -6.05 3.31
N SER A 69 2.53 -6.93 3.59
CA SER A 69 2.64 -7.83 4.74
C SER A 69 3.76 -8.87 4.61
N HIS A 70 4.22 -9.17 3.39
CA HIS A 70 5.25 -10.19 3.14
C HIS A 70 6.67 -9.67 3.30
N THR A 71 6.86 -8.35 3.27
CA THR A 71 8.16 -7.67 3.40
C THR A 71 8.47 -7.27 4.84
N LEU A 72 7.49 -7.34 5.74
CA LEU A 72 7.66 -7.03 7.16
C LEU A 72 8.37 -8.15 7.93
N ASP A 73 8.83 -7.79 9.13
CA ASP A 73 9.45 -8.72 10.08
C ASP A 73 8.61 -10.00 10.23
N PRO A 74 9.23 -11.20 10.22
CA PRO A 74 8.56 -12.48 10.42
C PRO A 74 7.66 -12.55 11.66
N HIS A 75 7.84 -11.68 12.66
CA HIS A 75 6.96 -11.54 13.81
C HIS A 75 5.50 -11.21 13.46
N TYR A 76 5.25 -10.60 12.29
CA TYR A 76 3.90 -10.24 11.83
C TYR A 76 3.19 -11.37 11.03
N GLN A 77 3.66 -12.61 11.13
CA GLN A 77 3.04 -13.79 10.51
C GLN A 77 1.70 -14.17 11.17
N PRO A 78 0.81 -14.90 10.45
CA PRO A 78 0.99 -15.54 9.14
C PRO A 78 0.92 -14.57 7.95
N LYS A 79 1.63 -14.92 6.87
CA LYS A 79 1.56 -14.19 5.60
C LYS A 79 0.15 -14.24 5.02
N LEU A 80 -0.33 -13.11 4.51
CA LEU A 80 -1.63 -13.03 3.86
C LEU A 80 -1.59 -13.67 2.47
N ALA A 81 -2.72 -14.24 2.02
CA ALA A 81 -2.86 -14.60 0.61
C ALA A 81 -2.89 -13.32 -0.23
N LEU A 82 -2.29 -13.34 -1.43
CA LEU A 82 -2.39 -12.27 -2.43
C LEU A 82 -3.62 -12.49 -3.31
N ASP A 83 -4.79 -12.54 -2.68
CA ASP A 83 -6.07 -12.82 -3.35
C ASP A 83 -6.86 -11.54 -3.68
N GLY A 84 -6.41 -10.39 -3.16
CA GLY A 84 -7.03 -9.10 -3.42
C GLY A 84 -8.36 -8.94 -2.72
N GLU A 85 -8.66 -9.79 -1.74
CA GLU A 85 -9.87 -9.73 -0.92
C GLU A 85 -9.53 -9.36 0.52
N PHE A 86 -10.14 -8.29 1.02
CA PHE A 86 -9.99 -7.90 2.41
C PHE A 86 -10.98 -8.70 3.27
N GLY A 87 -10.68 -9.99 3.41
CA GLY A 87 -11.43 -10.94 4.21
C GLY A 87 -11.10 -10.89 5.70
N PRO A 88 -11.70 -11.81 6.51
CA PRO A 88 -11.48 -11.86 7.95
C PRO A 88 -10.00 -12.04 8.35
N ARG A 89 -9.22 -12.77 7.55
CA ARG A 89 -7.77 -12.95 7.78
C ARG A 89 -7.00 -11.64 7.63
N THR A 90 -7.24 -10.89 6.55
CA THR A 90 -6.65 -9.56 6.35
C THR A 90 -7.08 -8.60 7.45
N ALA A 91 -8.35 -8.63 7.88
CA ALA A 91 -8.83 -7.80 8.98
C ALA A 91 -8.17 -8.10 10.33
N ALA A 92 -8.02 -9.38 10.68
CA ALA A 92 -7.32 -9.78 11.90
C ALA A 92 -5.85 -9.34 11.86
N TRP A 93 -5.19 -9.55 10.72
CA TRP A 93 -3.80 -9.15 10.52
C TRP A 93 -3.61 -7.63 10.64
N VAL A 94 -4.46 -6.82 10.01
CA VAL A 94 -4.37 -5.35 10.07
C VAL A 94 -4.53 -4.86 11.50
N ARG A 95 -5.49 -5.40 12.25
CA ARG A 95 -5.68 -5.02 13.66
C ARG A 95 -4.48 -5.41 14.53
N HIS A 96 -3.92 -6.59 14.30
CA HIS A 96 -2.70 -7.05 14.99
C HIS A 96 -1.52 -6.12 14.69
N TYR A 97 -1.28 -5.83 13.42
CA TYR A 97 -0.22 -4.93 12.98
C TYR A 97 -0.38 -3.53 13.59
N GLN A 98 -1.58 -2.94 13.51
CA GLN A 98 -1.87 -1.64 14.12
C GLN A 98 -1.58 -1.61 15.61
N GLY A 99 -1.97 -2.67 16.35
CA GLY A 99 -1.67 -2.81 17.77
C GLY A 99 -0.18 -2.87 18.04
N ALA A 100 0.57 -3.62 17.25
CA ALA A 100 2.01 -3.80 17.42
C ALA A 100 2.84 -2.54 17.11
N VAL A 101 2.40 -1.72 16.14
CA VAL A 101 3.05 -0.42 15.83
C VAL A 101 2.48 0.74 16.64
N HIS A 102 1.62 0.46 17.62
CA HIS A 102 0.95 1.44 18.49
C HIS A 102 0.15 2.51 17.71
N ALA A 103 -0.45 2.12 16.58
CA ALA A 103 -1.37 2.96 15.83
C ALA A 103 -2.82 2.81 16.33
N LEU A 104 -3.73 3.64 15.83
CA LEU A 104 -5.17 3.46 16.03
C LEU A 104 -5.60 2.10 15.46
N VAL A 105 -6.21 1.25 16.29
CA VAL A 105 -6.64 -0.11 15.92
C VAL A 105 -8.07 -0.08 15.36
N ASP A 106 -8.27 0.59 14.23
CA ASP A 106 -9.56 0.72 13.57
C ASP A 106 -9.87 -0.43 12.58
N GLY A 107 -8.86 -1.18 12.14
CA GLY A 107 -8.98 -2.21 11.12
C GLY A 107 -9.06 -1.66 9.69
N GLU A 108 -8.75 -0.38 9.50
CA GLU A 108 -8.63 0.28 8.21
C GLU A 108 -7.16 0.56 7.88
N VAL A 109 -6.77 0.27 6.64
CA VAL A 109 -5.44 0.60 6.15
C VAL A 109 -5.49 1.94 5.43
N GLY A 110 -5.60 3.00 6.22
CA GLY A 110 -5.53 4.39 5.76
C GLY A 110 -4.09 4.95 5.76
N PRO A 111 -3.91 6.26 5.55
CA PRO A 111 -2.59 6.90 5.44
C PRO A 111 -1.65 6.65 6.62
N THR A 112 -2.17 6.65 7.84
CA THR A 112 -1.38 6.39 9.05
C THR A 112 -0.83 4.97 9.05
N THR A 113 -1.71 3.96 8.88
CA THR A 113 -1.31 2.55 8.83
C THR A 113 -0.32 2.30 7.69
N TRP A 114 -0.55 2.87 6.51
CA TRP A 114 0.36 2.79 5.36
C TRP A 114 1.73 3.42 5.60
N ASN A 115 1.79 4.53 6.34
CA ASN A 115 3.06 5.16 6.70
C ASN A 115 3.92 4.27 7.60
N HIS A 116 3.30 3.47 8.47
CA HIS A 116 4.02 2.45 9.24
C HIS A 116 4.48 1.29 8.35
N LEU A 117 3.60 0.78 7.47
CA LEU A 117 3.94 -0.31 6.54
C LEU A 117 5.14 0.05 5.65
N ALA A 118 5.10 1.22 5.01
CA ALA A 118 6.14 1.69 4.09
C ALA A 118 7.45 2.10 4.77
N LYS A 119 7.46 2.27 6.10
CA LYS A 119 8.69 2.50 6.88
C LYS A 119 9.32 1.19 7.34
N GLY A 120 8.51 0.16 7.61
CA GLY A 120 9.01 -1.20 7.85
C GLY A 120 9.84 -1.72 6.67
N ASP A 121 9.43 -1.41 5.43
CA ASP A 121 10.17 -1.70 4.19
C ASP A 121 11.56 -1.04 4.09
N ARG A 122 11.84 0.03 4.85
CA ARG A 122 13.09 0.79 4.76
C ARG A 122 14.14 0.38 5.78
N ALA A 123 13.83 -0.58 6.65
CA ALA A 123 14.76 -1.12 7.63
C ALA A 123 15.30 -2.48 7.14
N SER A 124 16.06 -2.48 6.04
CA SER A 124 16.90 -3.60 5.59
C SER A 124 18.01 -3.08 4.68
#